data_AF-A0A9D6PPA0-F1
#
_entry.id   AF-A0A9D6PPA0-F1
#
_cell.length_a   1.000
_cell.length_b   1.000
_cell.length_c   1.000
_cell.angle_alpha   90.00
_cell.angle_beta   90.00
_cell.angle_gamma   90.00
#
_symmetry.space_group_name_H-M   'P 1'
#
loop_
_entity.id
_entity.type
_entity.pdbx_description
1 polymer ?
#
loop_
_entity_poly.entity_id
_entity_poly.type
_entity_poly.pdbx_seq_one_letter_code
_entity_poly.pdbx_strand_id
1 'polypeptide(L)'
;MKSKTLILVSTLATVLTTSAFAEDAATATTSVTDRGDQINARLDQRGEQINNRLDQRGETINQLKEQRAEQIQTRTQVRSDYLSEQGKEAAAARVEQHGDVASQRLENQGDRIENRLDNKGDRIENRLDMRGDRIDARMDGNTVRNQSRTMNAHRNQHMTNRQQ
;
A
#
# COMPACT_ATOMS: atom_id res chain seq x y z
N MET A 1 -21.20 33.75 56.23
CA MET A 1 -20.17 32.71 55.96
C MET A 1 -20.60 31.64 54.96
N LYS A 2 -21.90 31.29 54.83
CA LYS A 2 -22.39 30.23 53.92
C LYS A 2 -22.23 30.52 52.40
N SER A 3 -22.15 31.79 51.99
CA SER A 3 -22.06 32.17 50.57
C SER A 3 -20.66 31.95 49.96
N LYS A 4 -19.57 32.14 50.72
CA LYS A 4 -18.20 31.97 50.21
C LYS A 4 -17.83 30.50 49.93
N THR A 5 -18.33 29.58 50.75
CA THR A 5 -18.12 28.13 50.59
C THR A 5 -18.89 27.57 49.38
N LEU A 6 -20.09 28.09 49.11
CA LEU A 6 -20.91 27.65 47.96
C LEU A 6 -20.30 28.07 46.61
N ILE A 7 -19.74 29.29 46.55
CA ILE A 7 -19.03 29.78 45.36
C ILE A 7 -17.76 28.96 45.12
N LEU A 8 -16.97 28.69 46.16
CA LEU A 8 -15.73 27.90 46.06
C LEU A 8 -15.98 26.46 45.56
N VAL A 9 -17.02 25.80 46.05
CA VAL A 9 -17.38 24.43 45.64
C VAL A 9 -17.90 24.39 44.21
N SER A 10 -18.70 25.38 43.80
CA SER A 10 -19.16 25.53 42.41
C SER A 10 -17.99 25.76 41.45
N THR A 11 -17.08 26.68 41.78
CA THR A 11 -15.90 26.94 40.94
C THR A 11 -14.99 25.72 40.85
N LEU A 12 -14.79 24.99 41.96
CA LEU A 12 -13.96 23.79 41.97
C LEU A 12 -14.58 22.66 41.15
N ALA A 13 -15.90 22.44 41.24
CA ALA A 13 -16.62 21.46 40.43
C ALA A 13 -16.61 21.83 38.93
N THR A 14 -16.68 23.11 38.61
CA THR A 14 -16.57 23.60 37.22
C THR A 14 -15.16 23.37 36.69
N VAL A 15 -14.12 23.68 37.47
CA VAL A 15 -12.72 23.42 37.10
C VAL A 15 -12.44 21.92 36.91
N LEU A 16 -12.91 21.07 37.83
CA LEU A 16 -12.74 19.60 37.74
C LEU A 16 -13.43 18.99 36.51
N THR A 17 -14.62 19.48 36.17
CA THR A 17 -15.34 19.00 34.98
C THR A 17 -14.67 19.49 33.69
N THR A 18 -14.14 20.72 33.66
CA THR A 18 -13.42 21.24 32.49
C THR A 18 -12.09 20.54 32.21
N SER A 19 -11.33 20.16 33.24
CA SER A 19 -10.10 19.39 33.05
C SER A 19 -10.37 17.97 32.56
N ALA A 20 -11.45 17.33 33.03
CA ALA A 20 -11.86 16.00 32.58
C ALA A 20 -12.22 15.97 31.09
N PHE A 21 -12.97 16.96 30.58
CA PHE A 21 -13.29 17.05 29.15
C PHE A 21 -12.07 17.42 28.28
N ALA A 22 -11.10 18.17 28.81
CA ALA A 22 -9.86 18.48 28.12
C ALA A 22 -8.95 17.26 28.00
N GLU A 23 -8.90 16.43 29.03
CA GLU A 23 -8.12 15.17 29.08
C GLU A 23 -8.72 14.10 28.15
N ASP A 24 -10.04 13.97 28.11
CA ASP A 24 -10.75 13.09 27.15
C ASP A 24 -10.53 13.53 25.69
N ALA A 25 -10.52 14.84 25.41
CA ALA A 25 -10.27 15.35 24.06
C ALA A 25 -8.81 15.20 23.61
N ALA A 26 -7.85 15.36 24.53
CA ALA A 26 -6.44 15.08 24.27
C ALA A 26 -6.23 13.58 24.00
N THR A 27 -6.77 12.71 24.84
CA THR A 27 -6.70 11.24 24.69
C THR A 27 -7.36 10.76 23.39
N ALA A 28 -8.50 11.36 23.01
CA ALA A 28 -9.17 11.08 21.73
C ALA A 28 -8.33 11.55 20.52
N THR A 29 -7.53 12.59 20.66
CA THR A 29 -6.66 13.07 19.57
C THR A 29 -5.44 12.18 19.41
N THR A 30 -4.76 11.82 20.51
CA THR A 30 -3.63 10.89 20.49
C THR A 30 -4.02 9.52 19.93
N SER A 31 -5.15 8.96 20.37
CA SER A 31 -5.65 7.66 19.89
C SER A 31 -6.06 7.65 18.42
N VAL A 32 -6.47 8.78 17.84
CA VAL A 32 -6.76 8.90 16.40
C VAL A 32 -5.46 8.91 15.60
N THR A 33 -4.47 9.72 16.02
CA THR A 33 -3.14 9.76 15.40
C THR A 33 -2.45 8.40 15.45
N ASP A 34 -2.41 7.77 16.64
CA ASP A 34 -1.82 6.43 16.82
C ASP A 34 -2.48 5.39 15.91
N ARG A 35 -3.79 5.51 15.70
CA ARG A 35 -4.54 4.62 14.81
C ARG A 35 -4.24 4.90 13.33
N GLY A 36 -3.91 6.12 12.97
CA GLY A 36 -3.45 6.49 11.62
C GLY A 36 -2.12 5.88 11.30
N ASP A 37 -1.15 6.08 12.18
CA ASP A 37 0.18 5.53 12.05
C ASP A 37 0.13 3.99 11.96
N GLN A 38 -0.70 3.34 12.78
CA GLN A 38 -0.92 1.89 12.68
C GLN A 38 -1.55 1.45 11.36
N ILE A 39 -2.43 2.26 10.76
CA ILE A 39 -3.02 1.94 9.46
C ILE A 39 -1.97 2.12 8.36
N ASN A 40 -1.21 3.20 8.36
CA ASN A 40 -0.15 3.47 7.39
C ASN A 40 0.90 2.35 7.43
N ALA A 41 1.41 2.01 8.61
CA ALA A 41 2.37 0.90 8.77
C ALA A 41 1.83 -0.45 8.23
N ARG A 42 0.53 -0.72 8.40
CA ARG A 42 -0.11 -1.92 7.83
C ARG A 42 -0.28 -1.84 6.32
N LEU A 43 -0.46 -0.64 5.75
CA LEU A 43 -0.54 -0.45 4.30
C LEU A 43 0.82 -0.65 3.66
N ASP A 44 1.88 -0.10 4.25
CA ASP A 44 3.26 -0.26 3.79
C ASP A 44 3.66 -1.73 3.81
N GLN A 45 3.47 -2.40 4.95
CA GLN A 45 3.74 -3.84 5.08
C GLN A 45 2.98 -4.66 4.03
N ARG A 46 1.71 -4.30 3.76
CA ARG A 46 0.90 -5.02 2.78
C ARG A 46 1.33 -4.70 1.35
N GLY A 47 1.82 -3.49 1.08
CA GLY A 47 2.43 -3.10 -0.18
C GLY A 47 3.67 -3.93 -0.47
N GLU A 48 4.61 -3.97 0.47
CA GLU A 48 5.81 -4.80 0.38
C GLU A 48 5.46 -6.28 0.15
N GLN A 49 4.49 -6.82 0.91
CA GLN A 49 4.04 -8.21 0.72
C GLN A 49 3.49 -8.48 -0.69
N ILE A 50 2.81 -7.50 -1.29
CA ILE A 50 2.29 -7.64 -2.65
C ILE A 50 3.43 -7.56 -3.66
N ASN A 51 4.35 -6.61 -3.52
CA ASN A 51 5.50 -6.47 -4.40
C ASN A 51 6.37 -7.73 -4.38
N ASN A 52 6.75 -8.19 -3.20
CA ASN A 52 7.52 -9.44 -3.04
C ASN A 52 6.83 -10.65 -3.70
N ARG A 53 5.50 -10.73 -3.64
CA ARG A 53 4.74 -11.81 -4.32
C ARG A 53 4.69 -11.64 -5.83
N LEU A 54 4.67 -10.41 -6.33
CA LEU A 54 4.73 -10.14 -7.76
C LEU A 54 6.11 -10.50 -8.32
N ASP A 55 7.18 -10.12 -7.62
CA ASP A 55 8.55 -10.41 -8.00
C ASP A 55 8.81 -11.92 -8.03
N GLN A 56 8.48 -12.63 -6.95
CA GLN A 56 8.60 -14.09 -6.89
C GLN A 56 7.83 -14.79 -8.01
N ARG A 57 6.65 -14.27 -8.35
CA ARG A 57 5.83 -14.84 -9.41
C ARG A 57 6.38 -14.51 -10.79
N GLY A 58 6.97 -13.32 -10.98
CA GLY A 58 7.70 -12.95 -12.18
C GLY A 58 8.90 -13.87 -12.42
N GLU A 59 9.73 -14.04 -11.39
CA GLU A 59 10.87 -14.96 -11.37
C GLU A 59 10.45 -16.39 -11.76
N THR A 60 9.40 -16.92 -11.12
CA THR A 60 8.88 -18.27 -11.41
C THR A 60 8.44 -18.42 -12.87
N ILE A 61 7.80 -17.39 -13.42
CA ILE A 61 7.36 -17.40 -14.82
C ILE A 61 8.56 -17.36 -15.76
N ASN A 62 9.57 -16.54 -15.45
CA ASN A 62 10.78 -16.43 -16.26
C ASN A 62 11.55 -17.76 -16.27
N GLN A 63 11.74 -18.40 -15.12
CA GLN A 63 12.37 -19.72 -15.03
C GLN A 63 11.62 -20.78 -15.83
N LEU A 64 10.29 -20.83 -15.74
CA LEU A 64 9.48 -21.77 -16.52
C LEU A 64 9.60 -21.54 -18.03
N LYS A 65 9.74 -20.28 -18.45
CA LYS A 65 9.92 -19.93 -19.87
C LYS A 65 11.28 -20.34 -20.38
N GLU A 66 12.33 -20.08 -19.63
CA GLU A 66 13.69 -20.50 -19.96
C GLU A 66 13.74 -22.00 -20.17
N GLN A 67 13.19 -22.77 -19.22
CA GLN A 67 13.08 -24.22 -19.32
C GLN A 67 12.30 -24.68 -20.56
N ARG A 68 11.24 -23.95 -20.95
CA ARG A 68 10.46 -24.28 -22.15
C ARG A 68 11.20 -23.94 -23.44
N ALA A 69 11.91 -22.82 -23.48
CA ALA A 69 12.72 -22.41 -24.62
C ALA A 69 13.83 -23.44 -24.87
N GLU A 70 14.54 -23.84 -23.82
CA GLU A 70 15.56 -24.89 -23.88
C GLU A 70 14.99 -26.23 -24.37
N GLN A 71 13.82 -26.64 -23.86
CA GLN A 71 13.15 -27.86 -24.33
C GLN A 71 12.74 -27.81 -25.80
N ILE A 72 12.28 -26.65 -26.28
CA ILE A 72 11.96 -26.44 -27.70
C ILE A 72 13.21 -26.53 -28.53
N GLN A 73 14.29 -25.85 -28.13
CA GLN A 73 15.57 -25.87 -28.85
C GLN A 73 16.10 -27.30 -28.94
N THR A 74 16.14 -28.03 -27.83
CA THR A 74 16.60 -29.43 -27.78
C THR A 74 15.78 -30.33 -28.71
N ARG A 75 14.45 -30.25 -28.65
CA ARG A 75 13.57 -31.07 -29.50
C ARG A 75 13.68 -30.70 -30.98
N THR A 76 13.85 -29.43 -31.26
CA THR A 76 14.02 -28.91 -32.62
C THR A 76 15.33 -29.43 -33.20
N GLN A 77 16.43 -29.32 -32.46
CA GLN A 77 17.74 -29.80 -32.88
C GLN A 77 17.71 -31.30 -33.17
N VAL A 78 17.27 -32.12 -32.20
CA VAL A 78 17.19 -33.59 -32.37
C VAL A 78 16.38 -33.98 -33.59
N ARG A 79 15.26 -33.28 -33.84
CA ARG A 79 14.41 -33.55 -35.00
C ARG A 79 15.01 -33.05 -36.31
N SER A 80 15.72 -31.92 -36.29
CA SER A 80 16.43 -31.39 -37.45
C SER A 80 17.53 -32.35 -37.87
N ASP A 81 18.39 -32.77 -36.93
CA ASP A 81 19.49 -33.72 -37.14
C ASP A 81 18.98 -35.03 -37.76
N TYR A 82 17.93 -35.60 -37.18
CA TYR A 82 17.29 -36.81 -37.71
C TYR A 82 16.77 -36.64 -39.14
N LEU A 83 16.22 -35.47 -39.49
CA LEU A 83 15.72 -35.20 -40.84
C LEU A 83 16.86 -35.02 -41.84
N SER A 84 17.95 -34.36 -41.45
CA SER A 84 19.16 -34.22 -42.26
C SER A 84 19.83 -35.57 -42.50
N GLU A 85 19.91 -36.44 -41.49
CA GLU A 85 20.39 -37.83 -41.65
C GLU A 85 19.55 -38.64 -42.65
N GLN A 86 18.25 -38.35 -42.77
CA GLN A 86 17.37 -38.94 -43.78
C GLN A 86 17.47 -38.28 -45.16
N GLY A 87 18.37 -37.32 -45.36
CA GLY A 87 18.49 -36.53 -46.58
C GLY A 87 17.34 -35.55 -46.82
N LYS A 88 16.54 -35.25 -45.79
CA LYS A 88 15.36 -34.36 -45.86
C LYS A 88 15.72 -32.93 -45.43
N GLU A 89 16.74 -32.35 -46.03
CA GLU A 89 17.28 -31.04 -45.64
C GLU A 89 16.24 -29.92 -45.64
N ALA A 90 15.34 -29.89 -46.64
CA ALA A 90 14.26 -28.90 -46.68
C ALA A 90 13.25 -29.04 -45.52
N ALA A 91 13.09 -30.25 -44.98
CA ALA A 91 12.24 -30.47 -43.81
C ALA A 91 12.99 -30.12 -42.52
N ALA A 92 14.28 -30.43 -42.43
CA ALA A 92 15.16 -30.04 -41.32
C ALA A 92 15.17 -28.51 -41.13
N ALA A 93 15.45 -27.77 -42.21
CA ALA A 93 15.45 -26.30 -42.19
C ALA A 93 14.10 -25.69 -41.76
N ARG A 94 12.96 -26.30 -42.15
CA ARG A 94 11.64 -25.84 -41.69
C ARG A 94 11.42 -26.11 -40.21
N VAL A 95 11.94 -27.22 -39.68
CA VAL A 95 11.83 -27.54 -38.25
C VAL A 95 12.64 -26.54 -37.44
N GLU A 96 13.89 -26.28 -37.84
CA GLU A 96 14.76 -25.27 -37.23
C GLU A 96 14.11 -23.89 -37.21
N GLN A 97 13.64 -23.42 -38.37
CA GLN A 97 12.91 -22.15 -38.47
C GLN A 97 11.68 -22.10 -37.54
N HIS A 98 10.93 -23.21 -37.43
CA HIS A 98 9.78 -23.26 -36.52
C HIS A 98 10.20 -23.21 -35.05
N GLY A 99 11.31 -23.84 -34.68
CA GLY A 99 11.89 -23.76 -33.34
C GLY A 99 12.30 -22.34 -33.00
N ASP A 100 13.02 -21.66 -33.88
CA ASP A 100 13.45 -20.27 -33.70
C ASP A 100 12.27 -19.32 -33.50
N VAL A 101 11.24 -19.45 -34.34
CA VAL A 101 10.01 -18.64 -34.21
C VAL A 101 9.30 -18.93 -32.88
N ALA A 102 9.32 -20.17 -32.41
CA ALA A 102 8.71 -20.53 -31.13
C ALA A 102 9.50 -19.94 -29.94
N SER A 103 10.83 -20.02 -29.96
CA SER A 103 11.72 -19.42 -28.96
C SER A 103 11.54 -17.89 -28.92
N GLN A 104 11.58 -17.24 -30.08
CA GLN A 104 11.39 -15.79 -30.18
C GLN A 104 10.01 -15.35 -29.66
N ARG A 105 8.95 -16.15 -29.89
CA ARG A 105 7.62 -15.86 -29.34
C ARG A 105 7.59 -15.97 -27.81
N LEU A 106 8.31 -16.93 -27.23
CA LEU A 106 8.40 -17.07 -25.78
C LEU A 106 9.16 -15.90 -25.14
N GLU A 107 10.26 -15.46 -25.75
CA GLU A 107 11.01 -14.27 -25.35
C GLU A 107 10.14 -13.01 -25.38
N ASN A 108 9.47 -12.74 -26.51
CA ASN A 108 8.55 -11.60 -26.61
C ASN A 108 7.40 -11.67 -25.61
N GLN A 109 6.92 -12.87 -25.29
CA GLN A 109 5.93 -13.07 -24.23
C GLN A 109 6.55 -12.85 -22.84
N GLY A 110 7.85 -13.13 -22.66
CA GLY A 110 8.76 -12.70 -21.58
C GLY A 110 8.53 -11.26 -21.24
N ASP A 111 9.01 -10.40 -22.13
CA ASP A 111 9.02 -8.95 -22.00
C ASP A 111 7.61 -8.41 -21.71
N ARG A 112 6.59 -8.94 -22.40
CA ARG A 112 5.19 -8.51 -22.17
C ARG A 112 4.67 -8.83 -20.78
N ILE A 113 5.11 -9.94 -20.18
CA ILE A 113 4.70 -10.29 -18.82
C ILE A 113 5.45 -9.44 -17.81
N GLU A 114 6.76 -9.28 -17.98
CA GLU A 114 7.61 -8.43 -17.13
C GLU A 114 7.06 -7.00 -17.07
N ASN A 115 6.90 -6.36 -18.23
CA ASN A 115 6.29 -5.03 -18.33
C ASN A 115 4.92 -4.95 -17.63
N ARG A 116 4.10 -6.01 -17.70
CA ARG A 116 2.79 -6.02 -17.05
C ARG A 116 2.88 -6.17 -15.53
N LEU A 117 3.90 -6.85 -15.03
CA LEU A 117 4.14 -7.00 -13.59
C LEU A 117 4.66 -5.68 -13.02
N ASP A 118 5.61 -5.03 -13.69
CA ASP A 118 6.16 -3.73 -13.29
C ASP A 118 5.06 -2.66 -13.22
N ASN A 119 4.32 -2.47 -14.32
CA ASN A 119 3.19 -1.54 -14.37
C ASN A 119 2.13 -1.84 -13.30
N LYS A 120 1.99 -3.11 -12.89
CA LYS A 120 1.06 -3.50 -11.84
C LYS A 120 1.60 -3.14 -10.45
N GLY A 121 2.91 -3.32 -10.23
CA GLY A 121 3.64 -2.87 -9.04
C GLY A 121 3.47 -1.36 -8.86
N ASP A 122 3.83 -0.56 -9.86
CA ASP A 122 3.70 0.90 -9.83
C ASP A 122 2.28 1.35 -9.49
N ARG A 123 1.27 0.69 -10.10
CA ARG A 123 -0.13 1.03 -9.86
C ARG A 123 -0.61 0.65 -8.46
N ILE A 124 0.02 -0.34 -7.82
CA ILE A 124 -0.25 -0.69 -6.43
C ILE A 124 0.41 0.33 -5.51
N GLU A 125 1.67 0.66 -5.74
CA GLU A 125 2.42 1.67 -4.98
C GLU A 125 1.69 3.01 -4.97
N ASN A 126 1.37 3.56 -6.16
CA ASN A 126 0.60 4.79 -6.30
C ASN A 126 -0.75 4.74 -5.56
N ARG A 127 -1.42 3.57 -5.51
CA ARG A 127 -2.69 3.41 -4.79
C ARG A 127 -2.51 3.38 -3.28
N LEU A 128 -1.39 2.90 -2.79
CA LEU A 128 -1.07 2.89 -1.37
C LEU A 128 -0.69 4.30 -0.91
N ASP A 129 0.11 5.02 -1.68
CA ASP A 129 0.47 6.42 -1.41
C ASP A 129 -0.77 7.31 -1.32
N MET A 130 -1.62 7.29 -2.36
CA MET A 130 -2.89 8.04 -2.35
C MET A 130 -3.81 7.67 -1.19
N ARG A 131 -3.68 6.43 -0.66
CA ARG A 131 -4.46 5.99 0.49
C ARG A 131 -3.85 6.50 1.80
N GLY A 132 -2.52 6.51 1.91
CA GLY A 132 -1.77 7.15 2.99
C GLY A 132 -2.10 8.63 3.09
N ASP A 133 -1.94 9.37 2.00
CA ASP A 133 -2.27 10.81 1.93
C ASP A 133 -3.70 11.11 2.40
N ARG A 134 -4.65 10.26 2.05
CA ARG A 134 -6.06 10.42 2.46
C ARG A 134 -6.25 10.15 3.94
N ILE A 135 -5.51 9.22 4.50
CA ILE A 135 -5.53 8.93 5.94
C ILE A 135 -4.96 10.14 6.67
N ASP A 136 -3.80 10.62 6.24
CA ASP A 136 -3.11 11.76 6.87
C ASP A 136 -3.97 13.03 6.82
N ALA A 137 -4.57 13.35 5.66
CA ALA A 137 -5.47 14.49 5.54
C ALA A 137 -6.70 14.39 6.45
N ARG A 138 -7.19 13.17 6.73
CA ARG A 138 -8.30 12.94 7.68
C ARG A 138 -7.84 13.08 9.13
N MET A 139 -6.62 12.66 9.45
CA MET A 139 -6.00 12.81 10.77
C MET A 139 -5.88 14.29 11.10
N ASP A 140 -5.25 15.06 10.22
CA ASP A 140 -5.02 16.49 10.39
C ASP A 140 -6.34 17.26 10.55
N GLY A 141 -7.32 16.96 9.70
CA GLY A 141 -8.65 17.58 9.79
C GLY A 141 -9.37 17.28 11.10
N ASN A 142 -9.19 16.09 11.67
CA ASN A 142 -9.76 15.74 12.97
C ASN A 142 -9.02 16.41 14.14
N THR A 143 -7.69 16.48 14.07
CA THR A 143 -6.84 17.18 15.03
C THR A 143 -7.22 18.66 15.12
N VAL A 144 -7.33 19.34 13.98
CA VAL A 144 -7.72 20.78 13.92
C VAL A 144 -9.13 21.00 14.47
N ARG A 145 -10.09 20.12 14.16
CA ARG A 145 -11.46 20.21 14.67
C ARG A 145 -11.53 20.00 16.19
N ASN A 146 -10.77 19.05 16.73
CA ASN A 146 -10.71 18.81 18.16
C ASN A 146 -10.06 19.98 18.90
N GLN A 147 -8.95 20.52 18.39
CA GLN A 147 -8.31 21.72 18.93
C GLN A 147 -9.23 22.95 18.89
N SER A 148 -10.02 23.12 17.82
CA SER A 148 -10.97 24.23 17.72
C SER A 148 -12.12 24.10 18.74
N ARG A 149 -12.59 22.87 18.99
CA ARG A 149 -13.61 22.59 20.01
C ARG A 149 -13.10 22.89 21.42
N THR A 150 -11.88 22.49 21.75
CA THR A 150 -11.29 22.78 23.06
C THR A 150 -11.04 24.28 23.24
N MET A 151 -10.49 24.98 22.25
CA MET A 151 -10.27 26.43 22.31
C MET A 151 -11.58 27.23 22.45
N ASN A 152 -12.63 26.86 21.71
CA ASN A 152 -13.93 27.53 21.83
C ASN A 152 -14.60 27.28 23.18
N ALA A 153 -14.44 26.08 23.76
CA ALA A 153 -14.90 25.80 25.12
C ALA A 153 -14.19 26.67 26.16
N HIS A 154 -12.86 26.83 26.07
CA HIS A 154 -12.09 27.69 26.97
C HIS A 154 -12.45 29.18 26.78
N ARG A 155 -12.64 29.65 25.54
CA ARG A 155 -12.98 31.05 25.24
C ARG A 155 -14.38 31.42 25.75
N ASN A 156 -15.36 30.54 25.60
CA ASN A 156 -16.71 30.76 26.13
C ASN A 156 -16.72 30.82 27.67
N GLN A 157 -15.87 30.04 28.35
CA GLN A 157 -15.74 30.08 29.81
C GLN A 157 -15.11 31.38 30.33
N HIS A 158 -14.13 31.94 29.63
CA HIS A 158 -13.56 33.25 29.98
C HIS A 158 -14.56 34.39 29.80
N MET A 159 -15.50 34.27 28.85
CA MET A 159 -16.55 35.26 28.63
C MET A 159 -17.63 35.18 29.70
N THR A 160 -18.06 33.99 30.10
CA THR A 160 -19.06 33.81 31.16
C THR A 160 -18.54 34.22 32.54
N ASN A 161 -17.26 33.97 32.86
CA ASN A 161 -16.65 34.44 34.11
C ASN A 161 -16.40 35.95 34.18
N ARG A 162 -16.41 36.68 33.05
CA ARG A 162 -16.33 38.16 33.05
C ARG A 162 -17.68 38.85 33.24
N GLN A 163 -18.77 38.11 33.09
CA GLN A 163 -20.15 38.63 33.20
C GLN A 163 -20.78 38.36 34.57
N GLN A 164 -20.03 37.80 35.52
CA GLN A 164 -20.40 37.59 36.93
C GLN A 164 -19.45 38.39 37.82
#